data_AF-S5DNU2-F1
#
_entry.id   AF-S5DNU2-F1
#
_cell.length_a   1.000
_cell.length_b   1.000
_cell.length_c   1.000
_cell.angle_alpha   90.00
_cell.angle_beta   90.00
_cell.angle_gamma   90.00
#
_symmetry.space_group_name_H-M   'P 1'
#
loop_
_entity.id
_entity.type
_entity.pdbx_description
1 polymer ?
#
loop_
_entity_poly.entity_id
_entity_poly.type
_entity_poly.pdbx_seq_one_letter_code
_entity_poly.pdbx_strand_id
1 'polypeptide(L)' 'LKPVHRRILYAMNDLGMTSDKAYKKSARIVGEVIGKYHPHGDTAVYFTMVRMAQDFSYRNMLVDGHGNFGSVDGD' A
#
# COMPACT_ATOMS: atom_id res chain seq x y z
N LEU A 1 0.91 11.67 8.42
CA LEU A 1 1.30 10.81 7.27
C LEU A 1 2.58 11.34 6.64
N LYS A 2 3.61 10.49 6.43
CA LYS A 2 4.79 10.87 5.63
C LYS A 2 4.43 10.95 4.13
N PRO A 3 5.22 11.62 3.26
CA PRO A 3 4.89 11.81 1.85
C PRO A 3 4.56 10.52 1.08
N VAL A 4 5.33 9.44 1.28
CA VAL A 4 5.10 8.16 0.60
C VAL A 4 3.72 7.55 0.93
N HIS A 5 3.29 7.58 2.20
CA HIS A 5 1.96 7.10 2.60
C HIS A 5 0.85 7.87 1.89
N ARG A 6 0.97 9.21 1.85
CA ARG A 6 -0.02 10.08 1.20
C ARG A 6 -0.12 9.79 -0.30
N ARG A 7 1.00 9.59 -0.98
CA ARG A 7 1.05 9.27 -2.42
C ARG A 7 0.41 7.92 -2.72
N ILE A 8 0.62 6.91 -1.88
CA ILE A 8 -0.02 5.59 -2.05
C ILE A 8 -1.54 5.70 -1.91
N LEU A 9 -2.04 6.32 -0.84
CA LEU A 9 -3.47 6.46 -0.62
C LEU A 9 -4.13 7.31 -1.71
N TYR A 10 -3.44 8.35 -2.19
CA TYR A 10 -3.93 9.18 -3.29
C TYR A 10 -4.02 8.39 -4.61
N ALA A 11 -2.99 7.60 -4.94
CA ALA A 11 -3.02 6.74 -6.12
C ALA A 11 -4.12 5.66 -6.03
N MET A 12 -4.37 5.09 -4.84
CA MET A 12 -5.48 4.15 -4.63
C MET A 12 -6.83 4.81 -4.88
N ASN A 13 -7.01 6.06 -4.43
CA ASN A 13 -8.22 6.84 -4.68
C ASN A 13 -8.40 7.15 -6.17
N ASP A 14 -7.35 7.62 -6.86
CA ASP A 14 -7.40 7.90 -8.32
C ASP A 14 -7.73 6.65 -9.14
N LEU A 15 -7.28 5.47 -8.69
CA LEU A 15 -7.59 4.18 -9.32
C LEU A 15 -8.96 3.61 -8.94
N GLY A 16 -9.74 4.33 -8.13
CA GLY A 16 -11.05 3.89 -7.63
C GLY A 16 -10.95 2.60 -6.82
N MET A 17 -9.91 2.46 -6.00
CA MET A 17 -9.74 1.32 -5.09
C MET A 17 -10.38 1.63 -3.74
N THR A 18 -11.70 1.55 -3.72
CA THR A 18 -12.52 1.69 -2.51
C THR A 18 -12.87 0.31 -1.94
N SER A 19 -13.24 0.26 -0.66
CA SER A 19 -13.50 -0.98 0.08
C SER A 19 -14.69 -1.80 -0.44
N ASP A 20 -15.58 -1.20 -1.24
CA ASP A 20 -16.72 -1.87 -1.87
C ASP A 20 -16.36 -2.56 -3.21
N LYS A 21 -15.10 -2.45 -3.67
CA LYS A 21 -14.62 -3.05 -4.91
C LYS A 21 -13.79 -4.31 -4.64
N ALA A 22 -13.73 -5.19 -5.65
CA ALA A 22 -12.89 -6.38 -5.60
C ALA A 22 -11.40 -6.02 -5.47
N TYR A 23 -10.65 -6.87 -4.77
CA TYR A 23 -9.21 -6.73 -4.61
C TYR A 23 -8.47 -6.63 -5.95
N LYS A 24 -7.49 -5.73 -6.00
CA LYS A 24 -6.58 -5.56 -7.14
C LYS A 24 -5.16 -5.89 -6.73
N LYS A 25 -4.33 -6.31 -7.69
CA LYS A 25 -2.93 -6.69 -7.43
C LYS A 25 -2.12 -5.50 -6.92
N SER A 26 -1.34 -5.69 -5.86
CA SER A 26 -0.42 -4.72 -5.26
C SER A 26 0.52 -4.05 -6.27
N ALA A 27 1.05 -4.82 -7.23
CA ALA A 27 1.92 -4.33 -8.29
C ALA A 27 1.29 -3.19 -9.12
N ARG A 28 -0.05 -3.17 -9.27
CA ARG A 28 -0.75 -2.09 -9.99
C ARG A 28 -0.62 -0.75 -9.25
N ILE A 29 -0.81 -0.76 -7.93
CA ILE A 29 -0.70 0.45 -7.10
C ILE A 29 0.75 0.93 -7.08
N VAL A 30 1.71 0.00 -6.92
CA VAL A 30 3.14 0.33 -6.94
C VAL A 30 3.54 0.98 -8.26
N GLY A 31 3.14 0.41 -9.39
CA GLY A 31 3.41 0.98 -10.72
C GLY A 31 2.81 2.37 -10.92
N GLU A 32 1.56 2.58 -10.47
CA GLU A 32 0.90 3.89 -10.54
C GLU A 32 1.62 4.95 -9.72
N VAL A 33 2.01 4.60 -8.48
CA VAL A 33 2.73 5.51 -7.59
C VAL A 33 4.09 5.88 -8.18
N ILE A 34 4.83 4.92 -8.74
CA ILE A 34 6.13 5.19 -9.36
C ILE A 34 5.99 6.04 -10.61
N GLY A 35 5.01 5.71 -11.46
CA GLY A 35 4.80 6.41 -12.73
C GLY A 35 4.37 7.87 -12.57
N LYS A 36 3.63 8.21 -11.51
CA LYS A 36 3.03 9.54 -11.38
C LYS A 36 3.50 10.36 -10.19
N TYR A 37 3.83 9.72 -9.06
CA TYR A 37 3.92 10.42 -7.77
C TYR A 37 5.25 10.24 -7.04
N HIS A 38 6.01 9.18 -7.34
CA HIS A 38 7.25 8.84 -6.64
C HIS A 38 8.21 8.11 -7.60
N PRO A 39 8.92 8.81 -8.51
CA PRO A 39 9.76 8.23 -9.56
C PRO A 39 11.11 7.73 -9.00
N HIS A 40 11.04 6.91 -7.97
CA HIS A 40 12.17 6.27 -7.29
C HIS A 40 11.84 4.79 -7.08
N GLY A 41 12.78 4.06 -6.48
CA GLY A 41 12.68 2.60 -6.29
C GLY A 41 11.32 2.14 -5.74
N ASP A 42 10.86 1.01 -6.27
CA ASP A 42 9.60 0.35 -5.94
C ASP A 42 9.58 -0.22 -4.52
N THR A 43 10.73 -0.68 -4.03
CA THR A 43 10.91 -1.26 -2.70
C THR A 43 10.32 -0.40 -1.59
N ALA A 44 10.57 0.92 -1.62
CA ALA A 44 10.07 1.83 -0.58
C ALA A 44 8.54 1.96 -0.61
N VAL A 45 7.94 1.96 -1.81
CA VAL A 45 6.49 2.02 -2.00
C VAL A 45 5.85 0.73 -1.53
N TYR A 46 6.39 -0.42 -1.96
CA TYR A 46 5.87 -1.73 -1.59
C TYR A 46 5.93 -1.98 -0.08
N PHE A 47 7.09 -1.74 0.55
CA PHE A 47 7.23 -1.93 2.00
C PHE A 47 6.35 -0.99 2.82
N THR A 48 6.16 0.25 2.36
CA THR A 48 5.22 1.17 3.00
C THR A 48 3.79 0.61 2.92
N MET A 49 3.39 0.08 1.77
CA MET A 49 2.06 -0.49 1.57
C MET A 49 1.85 -1.76 2.41
N VAL A 50 2.84 -2.67 2.47
CA VAL A 50 2.82 -3.84 3.35
C VAL A 50 2.65 -3.42 4.81
N ARG A 51 3.43 -2.44 5.28
CA ARG A 51 3.35 -1.95 6.65
C ARG A 51 1.99 -1.33 6.99
N MET A 52 1.31 -0.70 6.03
CA MET A 52 -0.04 -0.13 6.22
C MET A 52 -1.15 -1.18 6.28
N ALA A 53 -0.86 -2.42 5.89
CA ALA A 53 -1.76 -3.57 5.89
C ALA A 53 -1.47 -4.57 7.02
N GLN A 54 -0.52 -4.26 7.91
CA GLN A 54 -0.18 -5.08 9.08
C GLN A 54 -0.97 -4.60 10.31
N ASP A 55 -1.82 -5.47 10.85
CA ASP A 55 -2.65 -5.20 12.04
C ASP A 55 -1.81 -5.05 13.33
N PHE A 56 -0.68 -5.76 13.42
CA PHE A 56 0.27 -5.63 14.52
C PHE A 56 1.13 -4.35 14.43
N SER A 57 1.21 -3.71 13.25
CA SER A 57 1.97 -2.47 13.05
C SER A 57 1.12 -1.21 13.16
N TYR A 58 -0.21 -1.31 12.99
CA TYR A 58 -1.14 -0.18 12.98
C TYR A 58 -2.34 -0.45 13.88
N ARG A 59 -2.67 0.51 14.76
CA ARG A 59 -3.90 0.41 15.57
C ARG A 59 -5.16 0.39 14.71
N ASN A 60 -5.17 1.17 13.63
CA ASN A 60 -6.22 1.20 12.61
C ASN A 60 -5.52 1.13 11.25
N MET A 61 -5.68 0.01 10.53
CA MET A 61 -5.06 -0.18 9.22
C MET A 61 -5.64 0.80 8.19
N LEU A 62 -4.80 1.22 7.25
CA LEU A 62 -5.17 2.15 6.18
C LEU A 62 -5.32 1.44 4.82
N VAL A 63 -4.76 0.24 4.70
CA VAL A 63 -4.84 -0.60 3.52
C VAL A 63 -5.39 -1.95 3.96
N ASP A 64 -6.43 -2.41 3.27
CA ASP A 64 -6.95 -3.77 3.41
C ASP A 64 -6.30 -4.66 2.36
N GLY A 65 -5.65 -5.73 2.80
CA GLY A 65 -4.80 -6.59 1.99
C GLY A 65 -5.20 -8.05 2.08
N HIS A 66 -5.01 -8.80 0.99
CA HIS A 66 -5.26 -10.24 0.95
C HIS A 66 -4.01 -11.00 0.48
N GLY A 67 -3.40 -11.76 1.40
CA GLY A 67 -2.15 -12.49 1.17
C GLY A 67 -1.27 -12.55 2.42
N ASN A 68 0.00 -12.91 2.24
CA ASN A 68 1.00 -12.87 3.31
C ASN A 68 1.59 -11.45 3.43
N PHE A 69 1.41 -10.80 4.58
CA PHE A 69 1.93 -9.46 4.90
C PHE A 69 2.97 -9.50 6.03
N GLY A 70 3.60 -10.65 6.25
CA GLY A 70 4.54 -10.89 7.34
C GLY A 70 3.85 -11.13 8.68
N SER A 71 4.66 -11.42 9.68
CA SER A 71 4.21 -11.71 11.05
C SER A 71 5.13 -11.01 12.05
N VAL A 72 4.79 -11.10 13.35
CA VAL A 72 5.68 -10.61 14.43
C VAL A 72 6.95 -11.46 14.56
N ASP A 73 6.98 -12.65 13.96
CA ASP A 73 8.12 -13.57 13.97
C ASP A 73 9.22 -13.16 12.97
N GLY A 74 8.96 -12.16 12.13
CA GLY A 74 9.94 -11.59 11.21
C GLY A 74 9.97 -12.20 9.81
N ASP A 75 8.88 -12.84 9.40
CA ASP A 75 8.67 -13.37 8.03
C ASP A 75 8.68 -12.29 6.93
#